data_AF-A0A835XQU8-F1
#
_entry.id   AF-A0A835XQU8-F1
#
_cell.length_a   1.000
_cell.length_b   1.000
_cell.length_c   1.000
_cell.angle_alpha   90.00
_cell.angle_beta   90.00
_cell.angle_gamma   90.00
#
_symmetry.space_group_name_H-M   'P 1'
#
loop_
_entity.id
_entity.type
_entity.pdbx_description
1 polymer ?
#
loop_
_entity_poly.entity_id
_entity_poly.type
_entity_poly.pdbx_seq_one_letter_code
_entity_poly.pdbx_strand_id
1 'polypeptide(L)'
;MGGIGTRKVGGDHKHRKTFKRQRRSGFQERHIDQVWEDVRKPPAQVHDGKTGPKGTTAKAELDEDTPGFGKFYCIPCGKYFNSATSLASHEGEKPHKRRVKVLTNPKRPHNQRDAEAAAGMGANDNGPKLRTGTAAGAAEMDE
;
A
#
# COMPACT_ATOMS: atom_id res chain seq x y z
N MET A 1 -30.22 -48.64 -39.50
CA MET A 1 -29.09 -47.67 -39.55
C MET A 1 -29.49 -46.42 -38.79
N GLY A 2 -29.04 -46.26 -37.55
CA GLY A 2 -29.32 -45.07 -36.74
C GLY A 2 -28.08 -44.72 -35.95
N GLY A 3 -27.27 -43.79 -36.48
CA GLY A 3 -26.08 -43.30 -35.81
C GLY A 3 -26.49 -42.45 -34.61
N ILE A 4 -26.17 -42.91 -33.40
CA ILE A 4 -26.32 -42.14 -32.16
C ILE A 4 -25.31 -41.00 -32.25
N GLY A 5 -25.78 -39.82 -32.64
CA GLY A 5 -24.98 -38.60 -32.65
C GLY A 5 -24.47 -38.32 -31.24
N THR A 6 -23.18 -38.55 -31.01
CA THR A 6 -22.52 -38.11 -29.78
C THR A 6 -22.68 -36.60 -29.68
N ARG A 7 -23.50 -36.13 -28.74
CA ARG A 7 -23.55 -34.70 -28.39
C ARG A 7 -22.11 -34.28 -28.11
N LYS A 8 -21.56 -33.34 -28.89
CA LYS A 8 -20.35 -32.62 -28.52
C LYS A 8 -20.66 -31.90 -27.20
N VAL A 9 -20.39 -32.56 -26.08
CA VAL A 9 -20.10 -31.88 -24.82
C VAL A 9 -18.86 -31.06 -25.10
N GLY A 10 -19.07 -29.81 -25.52
CA GLY A 10 -17.99 -28.85 -25.66
C GLY A 10 -17.21 -28.87 -24.37
N GLY A 11 -15.92 -29.17 -24.45
CA GLY A 11 -15.10 -29.32 -23.25
C GLY A 11 -15.25 -28.10 -22.35
N ASP A 12 -15.71 -28.33 -21.12
CA ASP A 12 -15.74 -27.37 -20.02
C ASP A 12 -14.31 -27.07 -19.53
N HIS A 13 -13.43 -26.71 -20.47
CA HIS A 13 -12.10 -26.18 -20.20
C HIS A 13 -12.11 -24.65 -20.08
N LYS A 14 -13.28 -24.03 -20.07
CA LYS A 14 -13.43 -22.59 -19.89
C LYS A 14 -13.47 -22.28 -18.39
N HIS A 15 -12.38 -21.66 -17.92
CA HIS A 15 -12.29 -20.83 -16.70
C HIS A 15 -11.89 -21.42 -15.34
N ARG A 16 -11.38 -22.66 -15.24
CA ARG A 16 -10.83 -23.14 -13.94
C ARG A 16 -9.31 -23.03 -13.80
N LYS A 17 -8.66 -22.11 -14.52
CA LYS A 17 -7.20 -21.85 -14.41
C LYS A 17 -6.82 -20.37 -14.17
N THR A 18 -7.74 -19.51 -13.74
CA THR A 18 -7.47 -18.06 -13.62
C THR A 18 -7.31 -17.52 -12.19
N PHE A 19 -7.29 -18.36 -11.16
CA PHE A 19 -7.21 -17.84 -9.78
C PHE A 19 -5.77 -17.49 -9.33
N LYS A 20 -4.74 -18.24 -9.74
CA LYS A 20 -3.38 -18.01 -9.19
C LYS A 20 -2.75 -16.74 -9.72
N ARG A 21 -2.83 -16.48 -11.04
CA ARG A 21 -2.24 -15.27 -11.66
C ARG A 21 -2.93 -13.99 -11.16
N GLN A 22 -4.25 -14.01 -11.04
CA GLN A 22 -5.03 -12.87 -10.51
C GLN A 22 -4.84 -12.66 -9.01
N ARG A 23 -4.67 -13.74 -8.21
CA ARG A 23 -4.28 -13.56 -6.81
C ARG A 23 -2.88 -12.97 -6.68
N ARG A 24 -1.93 -13.44 -7.50
CA ARG A 24 -0.55 -12.92 -7.52
C ARG A 24 -0.48 -11.44 -7.86
N SER A 25 -1.31 -10.93 -8.77
CA SER A 25 -1.29 -9.49 -9.07
C SER A 25 -1.64 -8.64 -7.85
N GLY A 26 -2.57 -9.09 -6.99
CA GLY A 26 -2.87 -8.40 -5.74
C GLY A 26 -1.73 -8.41 -4.71
N PHE A 27 -0.84 -9.42 -4.75
CA PHE A 27 0.39 -9.45 -3.93
C PHE A 27 1.52 -8.57 -4.48
N GLN A 28 1.47 -8.27 -5.78
CA GLN A 28 2.46 -7.42 -6.42
C GLN A 28 2.10 -5.93 -6.33
N GLU A 29 0.85 -5.64 -5.97
CA GLU A 29 0.40 -4.29 -5.62
C GLU A 29 0.96 -3.85 -4.26
N ARG A 30 1.04 -2.53 -4.06
CA ARG A 30 1.47 -1.99 -2.78
C ARG A 30 0.47 -2.34 -1.68
N HIS A 31 0.96 -3.01 -0.66
CA HIS A 31 0.14 -3.48 0.45
C HIS A 31 -0.38 -2.32 1.31
N ILE A 32 -1.47 -2.59 2.04
CA ILE A 32 -2.23 -1.58 2.79
C ILE A 32 -1.40 -0.94 3.90
N ASP A 33 -0.54 -1.72 4.57
CA ASP A 33 0.40 -1.27 5.60
C ASP A 33 1.38 -0.23 5.05
N GLN A 34 2.00 -0.48 3.89
CA GLN A 34 2.92 0.47 3.25
C GLN A 34 2.21 1.77 2.85
N VAL A 35 1.01 1.67 2.27
CA VAL A 35 0.23 2.84 1.86
C VAL A 35 -0.25 3.64 3.07
N TRP A 36 -0.59 2.97 4.17
CA TRP A 36 -1.04 3.61 5.42
C TRP A 36 0.05 4.48 6.05
N GLU A 37 1.32 4.04 6.00
CA GLU A 37 2.47 4.83 6.44
C GLU A 37 2.73 6.02 5.50
N ASP A 38 2.72 5.80 4.19
CA ASP A 38 3.01 6.84 3.21
C ASP A 38 2.00 7.99 3.21
N VAL A 39 0.71 7.70 3.48
CA VAL A 39 -0.34 8.74 3.58
C VAL A 39 -0.14 9.66 4.80
N ARG A 40 0.55 9.18 5.85
CA ARG A 40 0.78 9.94 7.09
C ARG A 40 2.10 10.69 7.11
N LYS A 41 3.07 10.27 6.30
CA LYS A 41 4.35 10.96 6.18
C LYS A 41 4.17 12.30 5.47
N PRO A 42 4.89 13.35 5.89
CA PRO A 42 4.92 14.59 5.14
C PRO A 42 5.54 14.33 3.76
N PRO A 43 5.12 15.06 2.71
CA PRO A 43 5.53 14.78 1.33
C PRO A 43 7.04 14.84 1.09
N ALA A 44 7.79 15.55 1.95
CA ALA A 44 9.25 15.61 1.90
C ALA A 44 9.94 14.29 2.31
N GLN A 45 9.31 13.47 3.18
CA GLN A 45 9.91 12.25 3.74
C GLN A 45 9.50 10.97 2.99
N VAL A 46 8.71 11.12 1.94
CA VAL A 46 8.20 10.00 1.14
C VAL A 46 9.21 9.62 0.03
N HIS A 47 10.24 10.44 -0.23
CA HIS A 47 11.16 10.30 -1.37
C HIS A 47 12.66 10.40 -1.01
N ASP A 48 13.46 9.43 -1.48
CA ASP A 48 14.94 9.44 -1.43
C ASP A 48 15.59 9.98 -2.73
N GLY A 49 14.88 10.83 -3.48
CA GLY A 49 15.44 11.62 -4.59
C GLY A 49 16.02 10.88 -5.81
N LYS A 50 15.99 9.54 -5.88
CA LYS A 50 16.66 8.79 -6.97
C LYS A 50 15.82 7.74 -7.71
N THR A 51 14.62 7.41 -7.24
CA THR A 51 13.71 6.49 -7.94
C THR A 51 12.30 6.70 -7.42
N GLY A 52 11.38 7.25 -8.22
CA GLY A 52 9.96 7.29 -7.85
C GLY A 52 9.34 5.88 -7.90
N PRO A 53 8.27 5.55 -7.12
CA PRO A 53 7.25 6.48 -6.65
C PRO A 53 6.61 6.21 -5.27
N LYS A 54 6.39 7.24 -4.47
CA LYS A 54 5.54 7.16 -3.27
C LYS A 54 4.85 8.51 -3.07
N GLY A 55 3.61 8.51 -2.58
CA GLY A 55 2.78 9.69 -2.29
C GLY A 55 3.30 11.10 -2.69
N THR A 56 2.98 11.56 -3.90
CA THR A 56 3.31 12.85 -4.56
C THR A 56 3.56 14.10 -3.68
N THR A 57 4.36 15.09 -4.18
CA THR A 57 3.85 16.48 -4.44
C THR A 57 4.81 17.57 -5.05
N ALA A 58 6.06 17.34 -5.47
CA ALA A 58 6.81 18.45 -6.13
C ALA A 58 7.91 18.10 -7.16
N LYS A 59 8.50 16.90 -7.14
CA LYS A 59 9.60 16.55 -8.07
C LYS A 59 9.48 15.08 -8.48
N ALA A 60 8.64 14.81 -9.47
CA ALA A 60 8.73 13.57 -10.22
C ALA A 60 9.62 13.87 -11.43
N GLU A 61 10.74 13.16 -11.56
CA GLU A 61 11.42 13.06 -12.86
C GLU A 61 10.40 12.48 -13.84
N LEU A 62 10.30 13.10 -15.03
CA LEU A 62 9.36 12.70 -16.06
C LEU A 62 9.75 11.30 -16.55
N ASP A 63 9.10 10.28 -16.01
CA ASP A 63 9.33 8.89 -16.40
C ASP A 63 8.50 8.56 -17.65
N GLU A 64 9.18 8.36 -18.78
CA GLU A 64 8.57 8.07 -20.09
C GLU A 64 7.83 6.73 -20.12
N ASP A 65 8.18 5.78 -19.24
CA ASP A 65 7.58 4.45 -19.19
C ASP A 65 6.25 4.44 -18.40
N THR A 66 5.94 5.52 -17.68
CA THR A 66 4.71 5.64 -16.88
C THR A 66 3.64 6.49 -17.56
N PRO A 67 2.34 6.12 -17.45
CA PRO A 67 1.28 6.88 -18.09
C PRO A 67 1.20 8.28 -17.47
N GLY A 68 1.04 9.29 -18.33
CA GLY A 68 1.04 10.69 -17.92
C GLY A 68 2.40 11.21 -17.45
N PHE A 69 3.51 10.55 -17.81
CA PHE A 69 4.88 10.87 -17.37
C PHE A 69 5.02 10.92 -15.84
N GLY A 70 4.29 10.06 -15.14
CA GLY A 70 4.28 9.99 -13.68
C GLY A 70 3.59 11.17 -12.97
N LYS A 71 2.98 12.11 -13.72
CA LYS A 71 2.40 13.35 -13.16
C LYS A 71 1.11 13.11 -12.38
N PHE A 72 0.24 12.24 -12.87
CA PHE A 72 -1.09 12.03 -12.30
C PHE A 72 -1.13 10.70 -11.54
N TYR A 73 -0.87 10.74 -10.23
CA TYR A 73 -0.79 9.56 -9.38
C TYR A 73 -1.75 9.64 -8.19
N CYS A 74 -2.43 8.52 -7.94
CA CYS A 74 -3.32 8.35 -6.78
C CYS A 74 -2.62 7.51 -5.71
N ILE A 75 -2.26 8.16 -4.60
CA ILE A 75 -1.60 7.54 -3.44
C ILE A 75 -2.38 6.36 -2.83
N PRO A 76 -3.68 6.50 -2.48
CA PRO A 76 -4.39 5.43 -1.79
C PRO A 76 -4.58 4.17 -2.66
N CYS A 77 -4.66 4.35 -3.98
CA CYS A 77 -4.88 3.26 -4.94
C CYS A 77 -3.60 2.76 -5.61
N GLY A 78 -2.50 3.50 -5.53
CA GLY A 78 -1.22 3.12 -6.14
C GLY A 78 -1.25 3.09 -7.67
N LYS A 79 -2.07 3.93 -8.31
CA LYS A 79 -2.29 3.92 -9.76
C LYS A 79 -1.91 5.24 -10.40
N TYR A 80 -1.37 5.14 -11.62
CA TYR A 80 -1.09 6.26 -12.49
C TYR A 80 -2.19 6.46 -13.52
N PHE A 81 -2.36 7.71 -13.93
CA PHE A 81 -3.38 8.16 -14.85
C PHE A 81 -2.75 8.98 -15.97
N ASN A 82 -3.41 9.03 -17.12
CA ASN A 82 -2.91 9.78 -18.28
C ASN A 82 -3.20 11.30 -18.17
N SER A 83 -4.30 11.69 -17.53
CA SER A 83 -4.75 13.09 -17.44
C SER A 83 -5.28 13.48 -16.06
N ALA A 84 -5.29 14.78 -15.76
CA ALA A 84 -5.89 15.33 -14.54
C ALA A 84 -7.40 15.00 -14.43
N THR A 85 -8.13 15.02 -15.54
CA THR A 85 -9.57 14.69 -15.57
C THR A 85 -9.85 13.23 -15.21
N SER A 86 -8.97 12.31 -15.63
CA SER A 86 -9.10 10.89 -15.29
C SER A 86 -8.79 10.61 -13.82
N LEU A 87 -7.84 11.34 -13.22
CA LEU A 87 -7.55 11.28 -11.79
C LEU A 87 -8.74 11.81 -10.97
N ALA A 88 -9.28 12.98 -11.33
CA ALA A 88 -10.44 13.57 -10.64
C ALA A 88 -11.66 12.64 -10.72
N SER A 89 -11.89 12.03 -11.88
CA SER A 89 -12.97 11.05 -12.06
C SER A 89 -12.77 9.84 -11.16
N HIS A 90 -11.55 9.30 -11.08
CA HIS A 90 -11.17 8.18 -10.22
C HIS A 90 -11.41 8.47 -8.73
N GLU A 91 -11.05 9.66 -8.24
CA GLU A 91 -11.29 10.08 -6.85
C GLU A 91 -12.79 10.10 -6.50
N GLY A 92 -13.64 10.39 -7.48
CA GLY A 92 -15.09 10.34 -7.36
C GLY A 92 -15.68 8.93 -7.22
N GLU A 93 -14.95 7.89 -7.65
CA GLU A 93 -15.45 6.53 -7.72
C GLU A 93 -15.60 5.85 -6.34
N LYS A 94 -16.60 4.98 -6.22
CA LYS A 94 -16.83 4.15 -5.03
C LYS A 94 -15.60 3.33 -4.58
N PRO A 95 -14.84 2.63 -5.45
CA PRO A 95 -13.64 1.90 -5.04
C PRO A 95 -12.61 2.79 -4.34
N HIS A 96 -12.33 3.98 -4.89
CA HIS A 96 -11.39 4.92 -4.29
C HIS A 96 -11.87 5.36 -2.91
N LYS A 97 -13.12 5.80 -2.80
CA LYS A 97 -13.72 6.22 -1.52
C LYS A 97 -13.69 5.13 -0.44
N ARG A 98 -13.88 3.86 -0.83
CA ARG A 98 -13.73 2.72 0.10
C ARG A 98 -12.28 2.57 0.57
N ARG A 99 -11.31 2.70 -0.34
CA ARG A 99 -9.88 2.59 -0.02
C ARG A 99 -9.43 3.71 0.92
N VAL A 100 -9.85 4.94 0.68
CA VAL A 100 -9.57 6.08 1.56
C VAL A 100 -10.12 5.83 2.96
N LYS A 101 -11.38 5.39 3.09
CA LYS A 101 -11.97 5.05 4.40
C LYS A 101 -11.16 4.00 5.16
N VAL A 102 -10.65 2.97 4.47
CA VAL A 102 -9.80 1.94 5.08
C VAL A 102 -8.48 2.54 5.61
N LEU A 103 -7.88 3.48 4.88
CA LEU A 103 -6.59 4.09 5.23
C LEU A 103 -6.72 5.17 6.31
N THR A 104 -7.83 5.91 6.33
CA THR A 104 -8.13 6.94 7.34
C THR A 104 -8.42 6.34 8.72
N ASN A 105 -8.79 5.06 8.79
CA ASN A 105 -9.01 4.40 10.08
C ASN A 105 -7.77 4.54 10.99
N PRO A 106 -7.97 4.92 12.26
CA PRO A 106 -6.85 5.17 13.19
C PRO A 106 -6.10 3.89 13.57
N LYS A 107 -6.76 2.73 13.47
CA LYS A 107 -6.15 1.43 13.73
C LYS A 107 -5.10 1.12 12.65
N ARG A 108 -3.86 0.90 13.08
CA ARG A 108 -2.77 0.49 12.19
C ARG A 108 -3.10 -0.85 11.51
N PRO A 109 -2.89 -0.99 10.19
CA PRO A 109 -3.00 -2.27 9.50
C PRO A 109 -2.02 -3.29 10.09
N HIS A 110 -2.37 -4.57 9.98
CA HIS A 110 -1.51 -5.66 10.44
C HIS A 110 -0.13 -5.56 9.78
N ASN A 111 0.91 -5.49 10.62
CA ASN A 111 2.30 -5.48 10.18
C ASN A 111 3.04 -6.73 10.71
N GLN A 112 4.21 -7.01 10.15
CA GLN A 112 5.11 -8.06 10.57
C GLN A 112 5.40 -8.03 12.08
N ARG A 113 5.59 -6.84 12.67
CA ARG A 113 5.78 -6.68 14.13
C ARG A 113 4.59 -7.21 14.95
N ASP A 114 3.37 -7.05 14.44
CA ASP A 114 2.17 -7.53 15.12
C ASP A 114 2.10 -9.07 15.04
N ALA A 115 2.56 -9.67 13.93
CA ALA A 115 2.69 -11.13 13.79
C ALA A 115 3.77 -11.71 14.70
N GLU A 116 4.93 -11.08 14.79
CA GLU A 116 6.03 -11.49 15.68
C GLU A 116 5.62 -11.41 17.15
N ALA A 117 4.92 -10.35 17.55
CA ALA A 117 4.36 -10.22 18.89
C ALA A 117 3.35 -11.33 19.20
N ALA A 118 2.45 -11.66 18.25
CA ALA A 118 1.50 -12.77 18.41
C ALA A 118 2.19 -14.15 18.47
N ALA A 119 3.33 -14.31 17.80
CA ALA A 119 4.14 -15.53 17.83
C ALA A 119 5.06 -15.64 19.06
N GLY A 120 5.03 -14.66 19.98
CA GLY A 120 5.89 -14.64 21.17
C GLY A 120 7.33 -14.22 20.90
N MET A 121 7.63 -13.71 19.70
CA MET A 121 8.92 -13.14 19.29
C MET A 121 8.91 -11.61 19.29
N GLY A 122 7.93 -10.99 19.95
CA GLY A 122 7.85 -9.54 20.09
C GLY A 122 9.08 -8.99 20.80
N ALA A 123 9.44 -7.73 20.52
CA ALA A 123 10.52 -7.05 21.21
C ALA A 123 10.36 -7.22 22.72
N ASN A 124 11.36 -7.83 23.36
CA ASN A 124 11.35 -8.00 24.80
C ASN A 124 11.19 -6.61 25.42
N ASP A 125 10.08 -6.39 26.13
CA ASP A 125 9.90 -5.23 27.00
C ASP A 125 10.76 -5.45 28.25
N ASN A 126 12.07 -5.54 28.01
CA ASN A 126 13.07 -5.35 29.04
C ASN A 126 12.83 -3.90 29.45
N GLY A 127 12.06 -3.71 30.52
CA GLY A 127 11.57 -2.41 30.98
C GLY A 127 12.70 -1.36 31.04
N PRO A 128 12.33 -0.08 31.26
CA PRO A 128 13.25 1.05 31.12
C PRO A 128 14.62 0.72 31.73
N LYS A 129 15.67 0.86 30.89
CA LYS A 129 17.04 0.44 31.23
C LYS A 129 17.37 0.93 32.64
N LEU A 130 17.48 0.00 33.59
CA LEU A 130 17.93 0.30 34.94
C LEU A 130 19.39 0.78 34.82
N ARG A 131 19.55 2.12 34.80
CA ARG A 131 20.81 2.85 34.93
C ARG A 131 21.75 2.78 33.73
N THR A 132 21.63 3.75 32.81
CA THR A 132 22.82 4.27 32.11
C THR A 132 23.28 5.50 32.88
N GLY A 133 24.31 5.34 33.71
CA GLY A 133 24.81 6.42 34.56
C GLY A 133 25.30 7.62 33.75
N THR A 134 24.62 8.75 33.87
CA THR A 134 25.22 10.08 33.76
C THR A 134 24.47 10.99 34.72
N ALA A 135 25.22 11.64 35.61
CA ALA A 135 24.73 12.57 36.62
C ALA A 135 24.65 14.02 36.07
N ALA A 136 24.00 14.90 36.85
CA ALA A 136 23.87 16.38 36.75
C ALA A 136 22.77 16.89 35.79
N GLY A 137 21.67 17.50 36.28
CA GLY A 137 21.53 18.91 36.69
C GLY A 137 20.81 19.66 35.56
N ALA A 138 19.78 20.49 35.70
CA ALA A 138 19.39 21.40 36.76
C ALA A 138 17.86 21.58 36.82
N ALA A 139 17.38 21.91 38.01
CA ALA A 139 16.12 22.61 38.21
C ALA A 139 16.34 24.09 37.86
N GLU A 140 15.38 24.73 37.19
CA GLU A 140 15.24 26.19 37.21
C GLU A 140 13.75 26.53 37.30
N MET A 141 13.40 27.17 38.41
CA MET A 141 12.21 28.01 38.61
C MET A 141 12.56 29.38 38.01
N ASP A 142 11.67 29.97 37.22
CA ASP A 142 11.61 31.43 37.03
C ASP A 142 10.15 31.83 36.70
N GLU A 143 9.81 33.06 37.09
CA GLU A 143 8.54 33.64 37.54
C GLU A 143 7.31 33.59 36.60
#